data_AF-F6H7W5-F1
#
_entry.id   AF-F6H7W5-F1
#
_cell.length_a   1.000
_cell.length_b   1.000
_cell.length_c   1.000
_cell.angle_alpha   90.00
_cell.angle_beta   90.00
_cell.angle_gamma   90.00
#
_symmetry.space_group_name_H-M   'P 1'
#
loop_
_entity.id
_entity.type
_entity.pdbx_description
1 polymer ?
#
loop_
_entity_poly.entity_id
_entity_poly.type
_entity_poly.pdbx_seq_one_letter_code
_entity_poly.pdbx_strand_id
1 'polypeptide(L)'
;MTLTRAFEKLRDAGVIVSLAPRPLPHPIPPHFRSHEHCLYHQTPGHDTERCSALHHAIQDLIDSGVVDLARPSVTTNPLPAHSTHAVPPPPGLQ
;
A
#
# COMPACT_ATOMS: atom_id res chain seq x y z
N MET A 1 -5.19 1.06 4.67
CA MET A 1 -4.78 1.51 3.33
C MET A 1 -5.73 0.91 2.31
N THR A 2 -6.04 1.56 1.20
CA THR A 2 -6.84 0.95 0.11
C THR A 2 -5.97 0.04 -0.74
N LEU A 3 -6.57 -0.95 -1.42
CA LEU A 3 -5.87 -1.88 -2.33
C LEU A 3 -5.21 -1.15 -3.49
N THR A 4 -5.90 -0.14 -4.02
CA THR A 4 -5.41 0.76 -5.07
C THR A 4 -4.13 1.45 -4.63
N ARG A 5 -4.11 2.03 -3.43
CA ARG A 5 -2.93 2.75 -2.93
C ARG A 5 -1.78 1.81 -2.59
N ALA A 6 -2.06 0.60 -2.12
CA ALA A 6 -1.04 -0.42 -1.92
C ALA A 6 -0.43 -0.83 -3.26
N PHE A 7 -1.27 -1.11 -4.26
CA PHE A 7 -0.83 -1.47 -5.59
C PHE A 7 0.05 -0.40 -6.24
N GLU A 8 -0.35 0.87 -6.21
CA GLU A 8 0.44 1.97 -6.75
C GLU A 8 1.83 2.05 -6.11
N LYS A 9 1.90 2.01 -4.77
CA LYS A 9 3.19 2.03 -4.05
C LYS A 9 4.09 0.85 -4.41
N LEU A 10 3.52 -0.35 -4.50
CA LEU A 10 4.27 -1.56 -4.84
C LEU A 10 4.75 -1.53 -6.29
N ARG A 11 3.94 -0.97 -7.19
CA ARG A 11 4.30 -0.77 -8.60
C ARG A 11 5.41 0.26 -8.74
N ASP A 12 5.33 1.37 -8.02
CA ASP A 12 6.36 2.41 -8.02
C ASP A 12 7.69 1.90 -7.44
N ALA A 13 7.62 0.94 -6.50
CA ALA A 13 8.79 0.23 -5.96
C ALA A 13 9.31 -0.90 -6.89
N GLY A 14 8.63 -1.20 -7.99
CA GLY A 14 9.01 -2.26 -8.93
C GLY A 14 8.81 -3.69 -8.41
N VAL A 15 8.06 -3.86 -7.32
CA VAL A 15 7.83 -5.17 -6.67
C VAL A 15 6.67 -5.94 -7.34
N ILE A 16 5.69 -5.20 -7.89
CA ILE A 16 4.56 -5.76 -8.63
C ILE A 16 4.36 -4.97 -9.92
N VAL A 17 3.82 -5.61 -10.95
CA VAL A 17 3.48 -4.96 -12.22
C VAL A 17 2.02 -5.24 -12.58
N SER A 18 1.40 -4.32 -13.32
CA SER A 18 0.09 -4.61 -13.93
C SER A 18 0.21 -5.80 -14.90
N LEU A 19 -0.79 -6.66 -14.88
CA LEU A 19 -0.90 -7.77 -15.82
C LEU A 19 -1.30 -7.25 -17.19
N ALA A 20 -0.80 -7.88 -18.25
CA ALA A 20 -1.25 -7.60 -19.61
C ALA A 20 -2.78 -7.79 -19.71
N PRO A 21 -3.50 -6.87 -20.38
CA PRO A 21 -4.95 -7.00 -20.55
C PRO A 21 -5.30 -8.35 -21.19
N ARG A 22 -6.21 -9.09 -20.57
CA ARG A 22 -6.73 -10.34 -21.13
C ARG A 22 -8.02 -10.08 -21.90
N PRO A 23 -8.29 -10.85 -22.97
CA PRO A 23 -9.59 -10.80 -23.63
C PRO A 23 -10.74 -11.06 -22.66
N LEU A 24 -11.88 -10.43 -22.89
CA LEU A 24 -13.06 -10.65 -22.06
C LEU A 24 -13.53 -12.12 -22.17
N PRO A 25 -13.90 -12.75 -21.04
CA PRO A 25 -14.42 -14.11 -21.05
C PRO A 25 -15.75 -14.20 -21.81
N HIS A 26 -15.97 -15.30 -22.52
CA HIS A 26 -17.21 -15.60 -23.22
C HIS A 26 -17.80 -16.92 -22.70
N PRO A 27 -19.04 -16.94 -22.19
CA PRO A 27 -19.96 -15.79 -22.05
C PRO A 27 -19.51 -14.80 -20.95
N ILE A 28 -19.97 -13.55 -21.06
CA ILE A 28 -19.68 -12.50 -20.08
C ILE A 28 -20.33 -12.88 -18.73
N PRO A 29 -19.59 -12.86 -17.60
CA PRO A 29 -20.11 -13.22 -16.29
C PRO A 29 -21.28 -12.32 -15.85
N PRO A 30 -22.26 -12.84 -15.09
CA PRO A 30 -23.42 -12.07 -14.62
C PRO A 30 -23.06 -10.84 -13.77
N HIS A 31 -21.94 -10.90 -13.06
CA HIS A 31 -21.45 -9.84 -12.19
C HIS A 31 -20.49 -8.86 -12.88
N PHE A 32 -20.30 -8.99 -14.19
CA PHE A 32 -19.43 -8.10 -14.95
C PHE A 32 -19.93 -6.66 -14.90
N ARG A 33 -19.06 -5.74 -14.50
CA ARG A 33 -19.32 -4.29 -14.46
C ARG A 33 -18.46 -3.59 -15.50
N SER A 34 -19.04 -3.30 -16.67
CA SER A 34 -18.32 -2.65 -17.79
C SER A 34 -17.78 -1.25 -17.46
N HIS A 35 -18.37 -0.56 -16.48
CA HIS A 35 -17.96 0.78 -16.04
C HIS A 35 -16.87 0.75 -14.96
N GLU A 36 -16.56 -0.41 -14.39
CA GLU A 36 -15.51 -0.56 -13.38
C GLU A 36 -14.23 -1.02 -14.06
N HIS A 37 -13.08 -0.51 -13.58
CA HIS A 37 -11.77 -0.82 -14.13
C HIS A 37 -10.80 -1.23 -13.03
N CYS A 38 -10.07 -2.32 -13.27
CA CYS A 38 -9.05 -2.82 -12.36
C CYS A 38 -7.65 -2.40 -12.88
N LEU A 39 -6.91 -1.63 -12.09
CA LEU A 39 -5.56 -1.17 -12.47
C LEU A 39 -4.53 -2.31 -12.54
N TYR A 40 -4.77 -3.39 -11.80
CA TYR A 40 -3.92 -4.57 -11.82
C TYR A 40 -4.12 -5.40 -13.09
N HIS A 41 -5.37 -5.61 -13.53
CA HIS A 41 -5.67 -6.38 -14.74
C HIS A 41 -5.71 -5.54 -16.02
N GLN A 42 -5.83 -4.22 -15.91
CA GLN A 42 -6.00 -3.28 -17.02
C GLN A 42 -7.22 -3.59 -17.90
N THR A 43 -8.28 -4.15 -17.31
CA THR A 43 -9.51 -4.54 -18.02
C THR A 43 -10.75 -4.08 -17.25
N PRO A 44 -11.89 -3.87 -17.94
CA PRO A 44 -13.16 -3.65 -17.28
C PRO A 44 -13.70 -4.92 -16.62
N GLY A 45 -14.61 -4.76 -15.66
CA GLY A 45 -15.38 -5.87 -15.08
C GLY A 45 -15.51 -5.83 -13.56
N HIS A 46 -14.47 -5.36 -12.88
CA HIS A 46 -14.43 -5.09 -11.43
C HIS A 46 -13.44 -3.96 -11.15
N ASP A 47 -13.59 -3.28 -10.01
CA ASP A 47 -12.62 -2.29 -9.54
C ASP A 47 -11.40 -2.93 -8.85
N THR A 48 -10.34 -2.14 -8.67
CA THR A 48 -9.11 -2.59 -8.00
C THR A 48 -9.34 -3.02 -6.55
N GLU A 49 -10.30 -2.43 -5.83
CA GLU A 49 -10.59 -2.78 -4.43
C GLU A 49 -11.24 -4.15 -4.29
N ARG A 50 -12.01 -4.60 -5.30
CA ARG A 50 -12.62 -5.94 -5.34
C ARG A 50 -11.77 -6.96 -6.09
N CYS A 51 -10.53 -6.64 -6.42
CA CYS A 51 -9.65 -7.53 -7.14
C CYS A 51 -9.06 -8.61 -6.22
N SER A 52 -9.65 -9.82 -6.24
CA SER A 52 -9.16 -10.96 -5.45
C SER A 52 -7.73 -11.35 -5.83
N ALA A 53 -7.40 -11.36 -7.12
CA ALA A 53 -6.05 -11.69 -7.59
C ALA A 53 -4.99 -10.72 -7.05
N LEU A 54 -5.31 -9.42 -6.99
CA LEU A 54 -4.41 -8.43 -6.40
C LEU A 54 -4.29 -8.63 -4.89
N HIS A 55 -5.39 -8.90 -4.19
CA HIS A 55 -5.36 -9.18 -2.76
C HIS A 55 -4.45 -10.37 -2.43
N HIS A 56 -4.55 -11.46 -3.20
CA HIS A 56 -3.67 -12.62 -3.05
C HIS A 56 -2.22 -12.28 -3.37
N ALA A 57 -1.95 -11.60 -4.49
CA ALA A 57 -0.57 -11.24 -4.85
C ALA A 57 0.09 -10.36 -3.79
N ILE A 58 -0.63 -9.42 -3.19
CA ILE A 58 -0.11 -8.59 -2.09
C ILE A 58 0.11 -9.43 -0.83
N GLN A 59 -0.81 -10.34 -0.50
CA GLN A 59 -0.64 -11.22 0.65
C GLN A 59 0.58 -12.13 0.48
N ASP A 60 0.81 -12.68 -0.71
CA ASP A 60 1.98 -13.51 -1.01
C ASP A 60 3.30 -12.71 -0.84
N LEU A 61 3.29 -11.42 -1.19
CA LEU A 61 4.44 -10.53 -0.98
C LEU A 61 4.70 -10.24 0.51
N ILE A 62 3.64 -10.19 1.33
CA ILE A 62 3.76 -10.05 2.78
C ILE A 62 4.29 -11.36 3.39
N ASP A 63 3.70 -12.48 3.02
CA ASP A 63 4.01 -13.80 3.58
C ASP A 63 5.44 -14.25 3.21
N SER A 64 5.93 -13.83 2.03
CA SER A 64 7.34 -14.01 1.62
C SER A 64 8.31 -13.04 2.28
N GLY A 65 7.82 -12.03 3.02
CA GLY A 65 8.64 -11.01 3.68
C GLY A 65 9.26 -9.99 2.72
N VAL A 66 8.84 -9.96 1.46
CA VAL A 66 9.31 -8.96 0.47
C VAL A 66 8.80 -7.56 0.83
N VAL A 67 7.60 -7.48 1.42
CA VAL A 67 7.00 -6.21 1.86
C VAL A 67 6.39 -6.31 3.24
N ASP A 68 6.57 -5.26 4.05
CA ASP A 68 5.89 -5.12 5.33
C ASP A 68 4.81 -4.02 5.22
N LEU A 69 3.60 -4.45 4.90
CA LEU A 69 2.42 -3.58 4.86
C LEU A 69 1.67 -3.56 6.20
N ALA A 70 1.95 -4.50 7.09
CA ALA A 70 1.32 -4.61 8.41
C ALA A 70 1.83 -3.56 9.39
N ARG A 71 3.04 -3.03 9.18
CA ARG A 71 3.59 -1.95 9.99
C ARG A 71 3.05 -0.59 9.49
N PRO A 72 2.29 0.16 10.30
CA PRO A 72 1.98 1.54 9.98
C PRO A 72 3.31 2.27 9.78
N SER A 73 3.51 2.91 8.63
CA SER A 73 4.73 3.68 8.36
C SER A 73 4.84 4.82 9.37
N VAL A 74 5.59 4.62 10.46
CA VAL A 74 6.06 5.69 11.37
C VAL A 74 7.29 6.32 10.73
N THR A 75 7.14 6.91 9.55
CA THR A 75 8.27 7.51 8.84
C THR A 75 7.81 8.71 8.04
N THR A 76 7.34 9.74 8.76
CA THR A 76 7.45 11.16 8.36
C THR A 76 7.09 12.03 9.56
N ASN A 77 7.97 12.07 10.57
CA ASN A 77 8.15 13.28 11.34
C ASN A 77 9.57 13.26 11.93
N PRO A 78 10.53 14.05 11.41
CA PRO A 78 11.74 14.30 12.16
C PRO A 78 11.33 15.05 13.44
N LEU A 79 11.45 14.37 14.58
CA LEU A 79 11.33 15.01 15.90
C LEU A 79 12.25 16.25 15.92
N PRO A 80 11.74 17.44 16.27
CA PRO A 80 12.61 18.58 16.49
C PRO A 80 13.62 18.22 17.58
N ALA A 81 14.91 18.36 17.28
CA ALA A 81 15.96 18.28 18.26
C ALA A 81 15.77 19.43 19.27
N HIS A 82 15.13 19.15 20.40
CA HIS A 82 15.19 20.07 21.53
C HIS A 82 16.53 19.86 22.21
N SER A 83 17.46 20.78 21.94
CA SER A 83 18.72 20.93 22.66
C SER A 83 18.46 20.85 24.16
N THR A 84 19.13 19.90 24.81
CA THR A 84 19.27 19.85 26.27
C THR A 84 19.97 21.13 26.73
N HIS A 85 19.19 22.15 27.07
CA HIS A 85 19.72 23.28 27.83
C HIS A 85 19.91 22.80 29.26
N ALA A 86 21.14 22.42 29.60
CA ALA A 86 21.54 22.16 30.98
C ALA A 86 21.21 23.39 31.82
N VAL A 87 20.24 23.25 32.73
CA VAL A 87 19.98 24.23 33.78
C VAL A 87 21.03 23.99 34.86
N PRO A 88 21.88 24.98 35.21
CA PRO A 88 22.81 24.82 36.32
C PRO A 88 22.03 24.70 37.65
N PRO A 89 22.55 23.97 38.64
CA PRO A 89 21.87 23.81 39.92
C PRO A 89 21.83 25.16 40.67
N PRO A 90 20.79 25.42 41.48
CA PRO A 90 20.71 26.64 42.28
C PRO A 90 21.78 26.60 43.39
N PRO A 91 22.33 27.76 43.81
CA PRO A 91 23.25 27.82 44.93
C PRO A 91 22.50 27.49 46.22
N GLY A 92 23.03 26.53 46.99
CA GLY A 92 22.52 26.20 48.30
C GLY A 92 22.56 27.40 49.24
N LEU A 93 21.49 27.60 50.01
CA LEU A 93 21.47 28.50 51.16
C LEU A 93 21.55 27.65 52.43
N GLN A 94 22.49 28.05 53.29
CA GLN A 94 22.69 27.60 54.67
C GLN A 94 21.46 27.89 55.54
#